data_AF-A0A948F487-F1
#
_entry.id   AF-A0A948F487-F1
#
_cell.length_a   1.000
_cell.length_b   1.000
_cell.length_c   1.000
_cell.angle_alpha   90.00
_cell.angle_beta   90.00
_cell.angle_gamma   90.00
#
_symmetry.space_group_name_H-M   'P 1'
#
loop_
_entity.id
_entity.type
_entity.pdbx_description
1 polymer ?
#
loop_
_entity_poly.entity_id
_entity_poly.type
_entity_poly.pdbx_seq_one_letter_code
_entity_poly.pdbx_strand_id
1 'polypeptide(L)'
;MKRKRISARGGGKPAPTAPHSTPDAFYTGALVLRKSAEQYGARELWLGAIKLSLTLREFVLLKVLATLAVSDYLAMAGLLDAISEAGRHYTWNGRDLWSAASEANAYRVVSNIRQGLKEQGFEDCLIETSPRRDGGYKLHASRIVLDFLPDVTSPEQR
;
A
#
# COMPACT_ATOMS: atom_id res chain seq x y z
N MET A 1 5.17 -55.01 52.59
CA MET A 1 4.01 -54.12 52.30
C MET A 1 4.40 -52.66 52.49
N LYS A 2 3.69 -51.76 51.77
CA LYS A 2 3.80 -50.28 51.71
C LYS A 2 4.85 -49.71 50.74
N ARG A 3 4.39 -49.53 49.48
CA ARG A 3 4.94 -48.57 48.50
C ARG A 3 4.83 -47.15 49.06
N LYS A 4 5.89 -46.34 49.00
CA LYS A 4 5.81 -44.88 49.06
C LYS A 4 6.00 -44.30 47.66
N ARG A 5 5.25 -43.25 47.40
CA ARG A 5 4.85 -42.69 46.11
C ARG A 5 5.49 -41.29 45.97
N ILE A 6 5.78 -40.88 44.73
CA ILE A 6 5.88 -39.47 44.25
C ILE A 6 7.22 -38.77 44.63
N SER A 7 7.91 -37.97 43.80
CA SER A 7 7.58 -37.23 42.58
C SER A 7 8.81 -37.05 41.71
N ALA A 8 8.63 -37.10 40.38
CA ALA A 8 9.52 -36.42 39.45
C ALA A 8 9.35 -34.90 39.62
N ARG A 9 10.46 -34.18 39.84
CA ARG A 9 10.53 -32.76 39.50
C ARG A 9 11.61 -32.58 38.44
N GLY A 10 11.15 -32.52 37.20
CA GLY A 10 11.92 -31.97 36.10
C GLY A 10 12.19 -30.50 36.36
N GLY A 11 13.47 -30.15 36.53
CA GLY A 11 13.96 -28.79 36.37
C GLY A 11 14.22 -28.54 34.89
N GLY A 12 13.16 -28.35 34.11
CA GLY A 12 13.30 -27.82 32.76
C GLY A 12 13.96 -26.44 32.86
N LYS A 13 15.08 -26.26 32.16
CA LYS A 13 15.61 -24.93 31.87
C LYS A 13 14.45 -24.06 31.34
N PRO A 14 14.37 -22.77 31.74
CA PRO A 14 13.40 -21.86 31.15
C PRO A 14 13.56 -21.90 29.64
N ALA A 15 12.44 -22.08 28.93
CA ALA A 15 12.39 -21.95 27.49
C ALA A 15 13.00 -20.58 27.12
N PRO A 16 13.80 -20.50 26.05
CA PRO A 16 14.24 -19.20 25.54
C PRO A 16 12.98 -18.39 25.27
N THR A 17 12.84 -17.28 25.99
CA THR A 17 11.81 -16.27 25.70
C THR A 17 12.03 -15.85 24.26
N ALA A 18 11.12 -16.26 23.38
CA ALA A 18 11.11 -15.85 22.00
C ALA A 18 11.24 -14.31 21.97
N PRO A 19 12.16 -13.76 21.17
CA PRO A 19 12.33 -12.31 21.08
C PRO A 19 10.97 -11.70 20.73
N HIS A 20 10.50 -10.80 21.60
CA HIS A 20 9.35 -9.98 21.32
C HIS A 20 9.62 -9.25 20.01
N SER A 21 8.72 -9.46 19.06
CA SER A 21 8.61 -8.81 17.75
C SER A 21 9.09 -7.37 17.77
N THR A 22 10.35 -7.17 17.37
CA THR A 22 10.88 -5.87 17.01
C THR A 22 10.12 -5.37 15.78
N PRO A 23 9.48 -4.19 15.81
CA PRO A 23 8.88 -3.58 14.62
C PRO A 23 9.94 -3.03 13.65
N ASP A 24 11.16 -3.59 13.63
CA ASP A 24 12.31 -3.17 12.82
C ASP A 24 12.48 -4.01 11.54
N ALA A 25 11.43 -4.71 11.12
CA ALA A 25 11.33 -5.25 9.77
C ALA A 25 10.59 -4.24 8.87
N PHE A 26 11.03 -2.97 8.87
CA PHE A 26 10.59 -1.97 7.89
C PHE A 26 11.13 -2.34 6.50
N TYR A 27 10.49 -3.35 5.90
CA TYR A 27 10.56 -3.79 4.51
C TYR A 27 11.83 -3.35 3.76
N THR A 28 12.82 -4.23 3.72
CA THR A 28 13.92 -4.23 2.71
C THR A 28 13.43 -4.65 1.32
N GLY A 29 12.13 -4.58 1.05
CA GLY A 29 11.52 -4.73 -0.27
C GLY A 29 11.03 -3.36 -0.75
N ALA A 30 11.42 -2.96 -1.96
CA ALA A 30 10.87 -1.74 -2.56
C ALA A 30 9.35 -1.88 -2.77
N LEU A 31 8.59 -0.84 -2.45
CA LEU A 31 7.23 -0.68 -2.98
C LEU A 31 7.36 -0.43 -4.47
N VAL A 32 6.88 -1.35 -5.31
CA VAL A 32 6.93 -1.18 -6.75
C VAL A 32 5.53 -0.94 -7.31
N LEU A 33 5.34 0.21 -7.94
CA LEU A 33 4.15 0.51 -8.74
C LEU A 33 4.49 0.30 -10.21
N ARG A 34 3.87 -0.70 -10.84
CA ARG A 34 4.10 -1.07 -12.25
C ARG A 34 2.87 -0.81 -13.13
N LYS A 35 3.13 -0.39 -14.37
CA LYS A 35 2.17 -0.40 -15.49
C LYS A 35 2.66 -1.46 -16.50
N SER A 36 1.90 -2.52 -16.73
CA SER A 36 2.22 -3.55 -17.74
C SER A 36 2.14 -2.99 -19.16
N ALA A 37 2.93 -3.56 -20.07
CA ALA A 37 3.03 -3.20 -21.48
C ALA A 37 1.79 -3.56 -22.32
N GLU A 38 0.82 -4.31 -21.79
CA GLU A 38 -0.42 -4.60 -22.51
C GLU A 38 -1.28 -3.35 -22.70
N GLN A 39 -1.98 -3.24 -23.83
CA GLN A 39 -2.80 -2.08 -24.24
C GLN A 39 -3.88 -1.62 -23.23
N TYR A 40 -4.15 -2.41 -22.18
CA TYR A 40 -5.04 -2.07 -21.06
C TYR A 40 -4.34 -1.93 -19.69
N GLY A 41 -3.02 -2.08 -19.67
CA GLY A 41 -2.08 -1.81 -18.58
C GLY A 41 -2.47 -2.46 -17.25
N ALA A 42 -2.02 -3.68 -16.98
CA ALA A 42 -2.07 -4.21 -15.61
C ALA A 42 -1.35 -3.23 -14.67
N ARG A 43 -2.08 -2.77 -13.65
CA ARG A 43 -1.57 -1.83 -12.64
C ARG A 43 -1.35 -2.64 -11.39
N GLU A 44 -0.13 -2.69 -10.92
CA GLU A 44 0.24 -3.63 -9.87
C GLU A 44 1.01 -2.92 -8.78
N LEU A 45 0.63 -3.20 -7.54
CA LEU A 45 1.40 -2.89 -6.36
C LEU A 45 2.14 -4.16 -5.92
N TRP A 46 3.45 -4.08 -5.85
CA TRP A 46 4.29 -5.15 -5.32
C TRP A 46 4.90 -4.72 -3.98
N LEU A 47 4.73 -5.57 -2.96
CA LEU A 47 5.31 -5.44 -1.62
C LEU A 47 6.08 -6.73 -1.30
N GLY A 48 7.36 -6.77 -1.68
CA GLY A 48 8.14 -8.02 -1.65
C GLY A 48 7.53 -9.06 -2.61
N ALA A 49 7.06 -10.20 -2.07
CA ALA A 49 6.42 -11.26 -2.85
C ALA A 49 4.91 -11.05 -3.05
N ILE A 50 4.31 -10.08 -2.34
CA ILE A 50 2.88 -9.79 -2.43
C ILE A 50 2.61 -8.97 -3.68
N LYS A 51 1.60 -9.38 -4.45
CA LYS A 51 1.13 -8.69 -5.65
C LYS A 51 -0.34 -8.34 -5.48
N LEU A 52 -0.66 -7.05 -5.61
CA LEU A 52 -2.03 -6.55 -5.62
C LEU A 52 -2.34 -5.92 -6.99
N SER A 53 -3.38 -6.43 -7.65
CA SER A 53 -3.93 -5.81 -8.86
C SER A 53 -4.73 -4.57 -8.48
N LEU A 54 -4.43 -3.45 -9.13
CA LEU A 54 -5.03 -2.16 -8.85
C LEU A 54 -5.97 -1.74 -9.99
N THR A 55 -7.08 -1.11 -9.60
CA THR A 55 -7.86 -0.27 -10.50
C THR A 55 -7.06 0.98 -10.89
N LEU A 56 -7.48 1.67 -11.96
CA LEU A 56 -6.83 2.90 -12.39
C LEU A 56 -6.87 4.00 -11.32
N ARG A 57 -7.95 4.08 -10.53
CA ARG A 57 -8.07 5.05 -9.44
C ARG A 57 -7.12 4.76 -8.28
N GLU A 58 -7.01 3.50 -7.89
CA GLU A 58 -6.10 3.06 -6.83
C GLU A 58 -4.64 3.30 -7.22
N PHE A 59 -4.30 3.00 -8.47
CA PHE A 59 -2.98 3.27 -9.02
C PHE A 59 -2.63 4.75 -8.99
N VAL A 60 -3.53 5.63 -9.46
CA VAL A 60 -3.30 7.09 -9.45
C VAL A 60 -3.13 7.60 -8.02
N LEU A 61 -3.99 7.19 -7.09
CA LEU A 61 -3.91 7.61 -5.69
C LEU A 61 -2.59 7.16 -5.04
N LEU A 62 -2.20 5.89 -5.24
CA LEU A 62 -0.92 5.38 -4.74
C LEU A 62 0.27 6.10 -5.35
N LYS A 63 0.24 6.40 -6.67
CA LYS A 63 1.29 7.17 -7.34
C LYS A 63 1.43 8.57 -6.76
N VAL A 64 0.32 9.26 -6.50
CA VAL A 64 0.35 10.60 -5.88
C VAL A 64 0.93 10.53 -4.47
N LEU A 65 0.45 9.61 -3.62
CA LEU A 65 0.98 9.46 -2.27
C LEU A 65 2.47 9.05 -2.28
N ALA A 66 2.87 8.19 -3.22
CA ALA A 66 4.25 7.78 -3.41
C ALA A 66 5.17 8.91 -3.91
N THR A 67 4.61 9.97 -4.48
CA THR A 67 5.38 11.13 -4.99
C THR A 67 5.41 12.26 -3.97
N LEU A 68 4.30 12.52 -3.29
CA LEU A 68 4.08 13.73 -2.50
C LEU A 68 3.95 13.50 -0.99
N ALA A 69 3.71 12.26 -0.55
CA ALA A 69 3.32 11.93 0.82
C ALA A 69 4.13 10.75 1.38
N VAL A 70 5.39 10.64 0.98
CA VAL A 70 6.32 9.64 1.51
C VAL A 70 6.81 10.14 2.86
N SER A 71 6.49 9.41 3.93
CA SER A 71 6.90 9.75 5.30
C SER A 71 6.26 11.01 5.93
N ASP A 72 5.59 11.85 5.15
CA ASP A 72 4.82 13.02 5.62
C ASP A 72 3.34 12.95 5.23
N TYR A 73 2.46 13.56 6.03
CA TYR A 73 1.03 13.61 5.72
C TYR A 73 0.73 14.65 4.65
N LEU A 74 0.00 14.22 3.61
CA LEU A 74 -0.63 15.11 2.64
C LEU A 74 -2.07 15.39 3.08
N ALA A 75 -2.37 16.66 3.34
CA ALA A 75 -3.71 17.10 3.71
C ALA A 75 -4.73 16.74 2.63
N MET A 76 -5.99 16.50 3.02
CA MET A 76 -7.03 16.02 2.11
C MET A 76 -7.22 16.95 0.90
N ALA A 77 -7.27 18.26 1.10
CA ALA A 77 -7.40 19.23 0.01
C ALA A 77 -6.26 19.09 -1.02
N GLY A 78 -5.00 19.05 -0.54
CA GLY A 78 -3.84 18.86 -1.42
C GLY A 78 -3.82 17.51 -2.12
N LEU A 79 -4.32 16.45 -1.48
CA LEU A 79 -4.51 15.16 -2.14
C LEU A 79 -5.54 15.24 -3.26
N LEU A 80 -6.69 15.86 -3.02
CA LEU A 80 -7.75 16.00 -4.03
C LEU A 80 -7.29 16.81 -5.24
N ASP A 81 -6.52 17.88 -5.01
CA ASP A 81 -5.91 18.66 -6.10
C ASP A 81 -4.92 17.81 -6.90
N ALA A 82 -4.02 17.10 -6.21
CA ALA A 82 -3.00 16.29 -6.86
C ALA A 82 -3.55 15.08 -7.63
N ILE A 83 -4.58 14.39 -7.11
CA ILE A 83 -5.22 13.28 -7.83
C ILE A 83 -6.09 13.78 -8.98
N SER A 84 -6.67 14.98 -8.88
CA SER A 84 -7.40 15.60 -9.99
C SER A 84 -6.43 15.94 -11.12
N GLU A 85 -5.31 16.57 -10.80
CA GLU A 85 -4.28 16.91 -11.78
C GLU A 85 -3.66 15.64 -12.40
N ALA A 86 -3.30 14.65 -11.58
CA ALA A 86 -2.83 13.37 -12.09
C ALA A 86 -3.89 12.67 -12.95
N GLY A 87 -5.18 12.76 -12.56
CA GLY A 87 -6.34 12.17 -13.24
C GLY A 87 -6.63 12.75 -14.61
N ARG A 88 -6.31 14.03 -14.88
CA ARG A 88 -6.43 14.66 -16.20
C ARG A 88 -5.64 13.95 -17.29
N HIS A 89 -4.55 13.28 -16.92
CA HIS A 89 -3.75 12.46 -17.84
C HIS A 89 -4.31 11.06 -18.08
N TYR A 90 -5.39 10.69 -17.38
CA TYR A 90 -6.06 9.39 -17.45
C TYR A 90 -7.56 9.60 -17.74
N THR A 91 -7.92 9.69 -19.02
CA THR A 91 -9.33 9.78 -19.43
C THR A 91 -9.95 8.40 -19.59
N TRP A 92 -11.15 8.18 -19.04
CA TRP A 92 -11.97 7.00 -19.32
C TRP A 92 -13.30 7.43 -19.94
N ASN A 93 -13.63 6.91 -21.13
CA ASN A 93 -14.82 7.29 -21.90
C ASN A 93 -14.98 8.81 -22.11
N GLY A 94 -13.88 9.52 -22.36
CA GLY A 94 -13.88 10.97 -22.57
C GLY A 94 -14.16 11.80 -21.30
N ARG A 95 -14.19 11.17 -20.12
CA ARG A 95 -14.32 11.85 -18.82
C ARG A 95 -13.02 11.69 -18.05
N ASP A 96 -12.60 12.76 -17.37
CA ASP A 96 -11.52 12.69 -16.39
C ASP A 96 -11.93 11.72 -15.28
N LEU A 97 -11.07 10.74 -15.02
CA LEU A 97 -11.25 9.68 -14.03
C LEU A 97 -11.57 10.21 -12.62
N TRP A 98 -11.08 11.42 -12.33
CA TRP A 98 -11.21 12.18 -11.09
C TRP A 98 -11.94 13.52 -11.28
N SER A 99 -12.72 13.70 -12.35
CA SER A 99 -13.57 14.91 -12.57
C SER A 99 -14.56 15.22 -11.43
N ALA A 100 -14.80 14.26 -10.53
CA ALA A 100 -15.51 14.41 -9.27
C ALA A 100 -14.65 13.94 -8.09
N ALA A 101 -13.40 14.42 -8.01
CA ALA A 101 -12.55 14.19 -6.85
C ALA A 101 -13.25 14.71 -5.60
N SER A 102 -13.46 13.80 -4.66
CA SER A 102 -14.15 14.08 -3.42
C SER A 102 -13.52 13.27 -2.31
N GLU A 103 -13.64 13.76 -1.08
CA GLU A 103 -13.15 13.06 0.10
C GLU A 103 -13.74 11.66 0.21
N ALA A 104 -15.04 11.51 -0.09
CA ALA A 104 -15.72 10.22 -0.08
C ALA A 104 -15.13 9.23 -1.10
N ASN A 105 -14.74 9.71 -2.28
CA ASN A 105 -14.07 8.88 -3.28
C ASN A 105 -12.65 8.51 -2.86
N ALA A 106 -11.87 9.46 -2.34
CA ALA A 106 -10.53 9.21 -1.84
C ALA A 106 -10.56 8.19 -0.68
N TYR A 107 -11.48 8.36 0.28
CA TYR A 107 -11.70 7.43 1.38
C TYR A 107 -12.02 6.01 0.88
N ARG A 108 -12.98 5.89 -0.05
CA ARG A 108 -13.36 4.59 -0.61
C ARG A 108 -12.18 3.90 -1.30
N VAL A 109 -11.41 4.65 -2.10
CA VAL A 109 -10.24 4.11 -2.80
C VAL A 109 -9.17 3.65 -1.80
N VAL A 110 -8.88 4.44 -0.75
CA VAL A 110 -7.95 4.03 0.32
C VAL A 110 -8.45 2.79 1.05
N SER A 111 -9.76 2.72 1.35
CA SER A 111 -10.37 1.55 1.99
C SER A 111 -10.21 0.29 1.16
N ASN A 112 -10.43 0.36 -0.16
CA ASN A 112 -10.27 -0.76 -1.07
C ASN A 112 -8.82 -1.26 -1.11
N ILE A 113 -7.85 -0.34 -1.18
CA ILE A 113 -6.42 -0.71 -1.17
C ILE A 113 -6.07 -1.45 0.12
N ARG A 114 -6.48 -0.90 1.28
CA ARG A 114 -6.24 -1.52 2.59
C ARG A 114 -6.87 -2.91 2.68
N GLN A 115 -8.10 -3.07 2.19
CA GLN A 115 -8.77 -4.36 2.15
C GLN A 115 -8.02 -5.35 1.26
N GLY A 116 -7.64 -4.96 0.04
CA GLY A 116 -6.90 -5.83 -0.88
C GLY A 116 -5.55 -6.25 -0.31
N LEU A 117 -4.86 -5.36 0.40
CA LEU A 117 -3.62 -5.69 1.12
C LEU A 117 -3.87 -6.70 2.24
N LYS A 118 -4.90 -6.48 3.07
CA LYS A 118 -5.27 -7.40 4.15
C LYS A 118 -5.62 -8.79 3.63
N GLU A 119 -6.34 -8.88 2.53
CA GLU A 119 -6.69 -10.15 1.86
C GLU A 119 -5.46 -10.92 1.37
N GLN A 120 -4.36 -10.22 1.08
CA GLN A 120 -3.06 -10.82 0.74
C GLN A 120 -2.18 -11.11 1.96
N GLY A 121 -2.71 -10.98 3.19
CA GLY A 121 -1.98 -11.21 4.44
C GLY A 121 -1.07 -10.06 4.86
N PHE A 122 -1.25 -8.87 4.27
CA PHE A 122 -0.54 -7.66 4.68
C PHE A 122 -1.34 -6.94 5.77
N GLU A 123 -0.96 -7.14 7.03
CA GLU A 123 -1.62 -6.55 8.20
C GLU A 123 -1.13 -5.13 8.51
N ASP A 124 0.00 -4.71 7.95
CA ASP A 124 0.58 -3.38 8.17
C ASP A 124 -0.18 -2.28 7.41
N CYS A 125 -0.21 -1.07 7.98
CA CYS A 125 -0.87 0.07 7.36
C CYS A 125 0.06 0.76 6.35
N LEU A 126 0.05 0.30 5.10
CA LEU A 126 0.77 0.96 4.00
C LEU A 126 0.35 2.43 3.83
N ILE A 127 -0.95 2.71 3.95
CA ILE A 127 -1.50 4.07 3.90
C ILE A 127 -2.02 4.38 5.30
N GLU A 128 -1.47 5.40 5.94
CA GLU A 128 -1.91 5.84 7.26
C GLU A 128 -2.79 7.09 7.14
N THR A 129 -3.87 7.15 7.90
CA THR A 129 -4.77 8.31 7.95
C THR A 129 -4.22 9.31 8.97
N SER A 130 -4.19 10.61 8.60
CA SER A 130 -3.83 11.67 9.54
C SER A 130 -4.82 11.73 10.72
N PRO A 131 -4.33 11.85 11.97
CA PRO A 131 -5.20 12.08 13.12
C PRO A 131 -5.69 13.54 13.23
N ARG A 132 -5.19 14.44 12.37
CA ARG A 132 -5.51 15.87 12.41
C ARG A 132 -6.85 16.17 11.73
N ARG A 133 -7.47 17.32 12.10
CA ARG A 133 -8.80 17.75 11.61
C ARG A 133 -8.85 18.05 10.11
N ASP A 134 -7.73 18.46 9.52
CA ASP A 134 -7.57 18.68 8.08
C ASP A 134 -7.53 17.37 7.27
N GLY A 135 -7.53 16.23 7.97
CA GLY A 135 -7.55 14.91 7.36
C GLY A 135 -6.31 14.66 6.50
N GLY A 136 -6.37 13.61 5.68
CA GLY A 136 -5.32 13.29 4.73
C GLY A 136 -4.62 11.96 5.01
N TYR A 137 -3.58 11.70 4.23
CA TYR A 137 -2.92 10.39 4.22
C TYR A 137 -1.41 10.55 4.06
N LYS A 138 -0.66 9.61 4.64
CA LYS A 138 0.75 9.37 4.32
C LYS A 138 0.93 7.96 3.80
N LEU A 139 1.93 7.76 2.95
CA LEU A 139 2.38 6.45 2.54
C LEU A 139 3.56 6.02 3.41
N HIS A 140 3.40 4.91 4.12
CA HIS A 140 4.44 4.27 4.91
C HIS A 140 5.25 3.34 4.00
N ALA A 141 6.28 3.87 3.35
CA ALA A 141 7.23 3.08 2.55
C ALA A 141 8.66 3.61 2.76
N SER A 142 9.59 2.70 3.07
CA SER A 142 11.02 3.00 3.25
C SER A 142 11.75 3.18 1.91
N ARG A 143 11.26 2.56 0.84
CA ARG A 143 11.79 2.70 -0.52
C ARG A 143 10.67 2.52 -1.54
N ILE A 144 10.57 3.45 -2.49
CA ILE A 144 9.57 3.44 -3.56
C ILE A 144 10.30 3.34 -4.90
N VAL A 145 9.91 2.36 -5.70
CA VAL A 145 10.33 2.25 -7.09
C VAL A 145 9.09 2.45 -7.95
N LEU A 146 9.05 3.57 -8.64
CA LEU A 146 8.06 3.79 -9.69
C LEU A 146 8.63 3.19 -10.97
N ASP A 147 8.42 1.89 -11.15
CA ASP A 147 8.86 1.13 -12.31
C ASP A 147 7.87 1.36 -13.45
N PHE A 148 7.98 2.55 -14.05
CA PHE A 148 7.37 2.81 -15.33
C PHE A 148 8.25 2.09 -16.35
N LEU A 149 7.74 1.01 -16.95
CA LEU A 149 8.21 0.66 -18.28
C LEU A 149 8.10 1.95 -19.11
N PRO A 150 9.20 2.47 -19.70
CA PRO A 150 9.11 3.64 -20.56
C PRO A 150 7.96 3.38 -21.52
N ASP A 151 7.04 4.34 -21.67
CA ASP A 151 5.96 4.21 -22.65
C ASP A 151 6.66 3.81 -23.94
N VAL A 152 6.45 2.55 -24.36
CA VAL A 152 6.80 2.16 -25.71
C VAL A 152 5.83 2.99 -26.51
N THR A 153 6.29 4.15 -26.96
CA THR A 153 5.67 4.89 -28.04
C THR A 153 5.66 3.92 -29.20
N SER A 154 4.62 3.08 -29.29
CA SER A 154 4.27 2.49 -30.57
C SER A 154 3.98 3.68 -31.47
N PRO A 155 4.66 3.82 -32.63
CA PRO A 155 4.41 4.88 -33.61
C PRO A 155 2.98 4.92 -34.17
N GLU A 156 2.06 4.14 -33.60
CA GLU A 156 0.69 3.89 -34.05
C GLU A 156 -0.37 4.68 -33.27
N GLN A 157 0.01 5.71 -32.49
CA GLN A 157 -0.95 6.76 -32.12
C GLN A 157 -1.10 7.78 -33.27
N ARG A 158 -1.60 7.29 -34.41
CA ARG A 158 -2.21 8.05 -35.50
C ARG A 158 -3.67 7.65 -35.63
#